data_AF-A0A7Y0EWN2-F1
#
_entry.id   AF-A0A7Y0EWN2-F1
#
_cell.length_a   1.000
_cell.length_b   1.000
_cell.length_c   1.000
_cell.angle_alpha   90.00
_cell.angle_beta   90.00
_cell.angle_gamma   90.00
#
_symmetry.space_group_name_H-M   'P 1'
#
loop_
_entity.id
_entity.type
_entity.pdbx_description
1 polymer ?
#
loop_
_entity_poly.entity_id
_entity_poly.type
_entity_poly.pdbx_seq_one_letter_code
_entity_poly.pdbx_strand_id
1 'polypeptide(L)' 'MDGLMISPKFLASLEEDRNLSHTAFIAACGLTDERYRELVNGRTPSALEIIKIVSGFRLTDGVPMVPRSQKAVLQ' A
#
# COMPACT_ATOMS: atom_id res chain seq x y z
N MET A 1 -9.53 16.38 -9.53
CA MET A 1 -10.00 15.24 -8.70
C MET A 1 -8.86 14.87 -7.78
N ASP A 2 -9.02 15.08 -6.47
CA ASP A 2 -8.06 14.59 -5.50
C ASP A 2 -8.09 13.06 -5.51
N GLY A 3 -7.01 12.44 -5.99
CA GLY A 3 -6.89 10.98 -6.00
C GLY A 3 -6.81 10.40 -4.59
N LEU A 4 -7.18 9.13 -4.44
CA LEU A 4 -6.92 8.38 -3.20
C LEU A 4 -5.47 7.89 -3.17
N MET A 5 -4.92 7.70 -1.99
CA MET A 5 -3.67 7.00 -1.77
C MET A 5 -3.83 5.99 -0.63
N ILE A 6 -3.00 4.95 -0.63
CA ILE A 6 -2.89 4.06 0.54
C ILE A 6 -2.43 4.90 1.73
N SER A 7 -3.03 4.66 2.90
CA SER A 7 -2.64 5.34 4.14
C SER A 7 -1.11 5.29 4.31
N PRO A 8 -0.46 6.43 4.62
CA PRO A 8 0.97 6.44 4.88
C PRO A 8 1.36 5.38 5.90
N LYS A 9 2.54 4.79 5.71
CA LYS A 9 3.11 3.72 6.55
C LYS A 9 2.36 2.38 6.55
N PHE A 10 1.14 2.27 6.03
CA PHE A 10 0.38 1.00 6.07
C PHE A 10 1.17 -0.18 5.48
N LEU A 11 1.76 -0.01 4.29
CA LEU A 11 2.54 -1.08 3.65
C LEU A 11 3.79 -1.44 4.46
N ALA A 12 4.48 -0.45 5.03
CA ALA A 12 5.67 -0.68 5.85
C ALA A 12 5.31 -1.39 7.17
N SER A 13 4.26 -0.96 7.85
CA SER A 13 3.76 -1.63 9.06
C SER A 13 3.30 -3.05 8.76
N LEU A 14 2.61 -3.27 7.65
CA LEU A 14 2.19 -4.61 7.24
C LEU A 14 3.39 -5.52 6.92
N GLU A 15 4.46 -4.97 6.32
CA GLU A 15 5.71 -5.69 6.05
C GLU A 15 6.41 -6.12 7.34
N GLU A 16 6.52 -5.20 8.30
CA GLU A 16 7.08 -5.45 9.63
C GLU A 16 6.25 -6.46 10.43
N ASP A 17 4.92 -6.27 10.49
CA ASP A 17 3.98 -7.13 11.23
C ASP A 17 3.98 -8.58 10.71
N ARG A 18 4.20 -8.75 9.40
CA ARG A 18 4.27 -10.08 8.77
C ARG A 18 5.66 -10.68 8.83
N ASN A 19 6.67 -9.94 9.29
CA ASN A 19 8.06 -10.34 9.41
C ASN A 19 8.61 -10.97 8.10
N LEU A 20 8.32 -10.30 6.98
CA LEU A 20 8.76 -10.73 5.66
C LEU A 20 9.99 -9.94 5.22
N SER A 21 10.83 -10.55 4.39
CA SER A 21 11.80 -9.77 3.62
C SER A 21 11.06 -8.89 2.61
N HIS A 22 11.68 -7.77 2.25
CA HIS A 22 11.10 -6.83 1.28
C HIS A 22 10.67 -7.49 -0.03
N THR A 23 11.51 -8.36 -0.57
CA THR A 23 11.21 -9.12 -1.79
C THR A 23 10.01 -10.04 -1.62
N ALA A 24 9.90 -10.74 -0.49
CA ALA A 24 8.76 -11.61 -0.21
C ALA A 24 7.47 -10.81 -0.02
N PHE A 25 7.55 -9.65 0.64
CA PHE A 25 6.43 -8.75 0.85
C PHE A 25 5.89 -8.20 -0.48
N ILE A 26 6.76 -7.67 -1.34
CA ILE A 26 6.38 -7.15 -2.67
C ILE A 26 5.74 -8.26 -3.51
N ALA A 27 6.32 -9.45 -3.50
CA ALA A 27 5.78 -10.61 -4.22
C ALA A 27 4.39 -11.00 -3.71
N ALA A 28 4.17 -11.00 -2.38
CA ALA A 28 2.87 -11.26 -1.78
C ALA A 28 1.82 -10.19 -2.13
N CYS A 29 2.24 -8.92 -2.26
CA CYS A 29 1.38 -7.85 -2.78
C CYS A 29 1.09 -7.98 -4.29
N GLY A 30 1.81 -8.84 -5.01
CA GLY A 30 1.75 -8.93 -6.47
C GLY A 30 2.16 -7.65 -7.18
N LEU A 31 3.14 -6.93 -6.61
CA LEU A 31 3.69 -5.65 -7.09
C LEU A 31 5.12 -5.84 -7.63
N THR A 32 5.62 -4.81 -8.32
CA THR A 32 7.06 -4.62 -8.54
C THR A 32 7.62 -3.67 -7.47
N ASP A 33 8.94 -3.66 -7.29
CA ASP A 33 9.62 -2.74 -6.37
C ASP A 33 9.37 -1.26 -6.74
N GLU A 34 9.47 -0.94 -8.03
CA GLU A 34 9.14 0.40 -8.54
C GLU A 34 7.71 0.79 -8.16
N ARG A 35 6.75 -0.11 -8.38
CA ARG A 35 5.35 0.17 -8.10
C ARG A 35 5.08 0.31 -6.61
N TYR A 36 5.73 -0.49 -5.76
CA TYR A 36 5.70 -0.32 -4.31
C TYR A 36 6.16 1.09 -3.93
N ARG A 37 7.31 1.56 -4.44
CA ARG A 37 7.82 2.91 -4.17
C ARG A 37 6.85 3.99 -4.61
N GLU A 38 6.22 3.85 -5.77
CA GLU A 38 5.20 4.80 -6.24
C GLU A 38 4.02 4.89 -5.27
N LEU A 39 3.51 3.75 -4.80
CA LEU A 39 2.38 3.68 -3.87
C LEU A 39 2.73 4.27 -2.50
N VAL A 40 3.92 3.97 -1.96
CA VAL A 40 4.43 4.58 -0.71
C VAL A 40 4.59 6.11 -0.87
N ASN A 41 4.99 6.57 -2.06
CA ASN A 41 5.04 7.99 -2.39
C ASN A 41 3.67 8.62 -2.67
N GLY A 42 2.59 7.85 -2.46
CA GLY A 42 1.22 8.31 -2.52
C GLY A 42 0.60 8.28 -3.91
N ARG A 43 1.16 7.55 -4.87
CA ARG A 43 0.49 7.31 -6.16
C ARG A 43 -0.80 6.50 -5.93
N THR A 44 -1.83 6.79 -6.72
CA THR A 44 -3.13 6.16 -6.56
C THR A 44 -3.03 4.67 -6.90
N PRO A 45 -3.50 3.76 -6.03
CA PRO A 45 -3.58 2.34 -6.35
C PRO A 45 -4.71 2.08 -7.34
N SER A 46 -4.53 1.08 -8.20
CA SER A 46 -5.60 0.49 -9.00
C SER A 46 -6.42 -0.49 -8.14
N ALA A 47 -7.65 -0.77 -8.57
CA ALA A 47 -8.50 -1.76 -7.91
C ALA A 47 -7.83 -3.15 -7.84
N LEU A 48 -7.11 -3.55 -8.88
CA LEU A 48 -6.41 -4.83 -8.92
C LEU A 48 -5.29 -4.91 -7.87
N GLU A 49 -4.56 -3.81 -7.66
CA GLU A 49 -3.50 -3.76 -6.63
C GLU A 49 -4.09 -3.91 -5.23
N ILE A 50 -5.22 -3.26 -4.96
CA ILE A 50 -5.92 -3.41 -3.68
C ILE A 50 -6.34 -4.88 -3.50
N ILE A 51 -6.97 -5.49 -4.51
CA ILE A 51 -7.40 -6.90 -4.44
C ILE A 51 -6.21 -7.83 -4.18
N LYS A 52 -5.08 -7.62 -4.86
CA LYS A 52 -3.87 -8.41 -4.66
C LYS A 52 -3.32 -8.27 -3.24
N ILE A 53 -3.24 -7.05 -2.70
CA ILE A 53 -2.76 -6.81 -1.32
C ILE A 53 -3.69 -7.49 -0.31
N VAL A 54 -5.01 -7.30 -0.45
CA VAL A 54 -6.01 -7.94 0.43
C VAL A 54 -5.89 -9.45 0.38
N SER A 55 -5.78 -10.03 -0.82
CA SER A 55 -5.71 -11.48 -1.01
C SER A 55 -4.38 -12.06 -0.50
N GLY A 56 -3.26 -11.37 -0.76
CA GLY A 56 -1.92 -11.80 -0.36
C GLY A 56 -1.75 -11.88 1.16
N PHE A 57 -2.42 -11.00 1.91
CA PHE A 57 -2.33 -10.96 3.38
C PHE A 57 -3.62 -11.36 4.11
N ARG A 58 -4.64 -11.83 3.37
CA ARG A 58 -5.97 -12.20 3.88
C ARG A 58 -6.55 -11.12 4.81
N LEU A 59 -6.49 -9.87 4.36
CA LEU A 59 -6.98 -8.74 5.14
C LEU A 59 -8.51 -8.79 5.24
N THR A 60 -9.05 -8.65 6.44
CA THR A 60 -10.49 -8.64 6.70
C THR A 60 -11.13 -7.28 6.43
N ASP A 61 -10.40 -6.20 6.71
CA ASP A 61 -10.92 -4.83 6.69
C ASP A 61 -10.48 -4.03 5.44
N GLY A 62 -9.83 -4.70 4.49
CA GLY A 62 -9.33 -4.09 3.27
C GLY A 62 -8.00 -3.35 3.43
N VAL A 63 -7.72 -2.41 2.52
CA VAL A 63 -6.54 -1.53 2.55
C VAL A 63 -6.98 -0.12 2.90
N PRO A 64 -6.49 0.48 4.01
CA PRO A 64 -6.88 1.82 4.40
C PRO A 64 -6.39 2.84 3.36
N MET A 65 -7.30 3.72 2.92
CA MET A 65 -7.01 4.76 1.94
C MET A 65 -7.38 6.15 2.47
N VAL A 66 -6.63 7.16 2.06
CA VAL A 66 -6.85 8.56 2.44
C VAL A 66 -6.84 9.46 1.20
N PRO A 67 -7.48 10.64 1.24
CA PRO A 67 -7.35 11.63 0.18
C PRO A 67 -5.89 12.11 0.05
N ARG A 68 -5.38 12.20 -1.18
CA ARG A 68 -4.02 12.71 -1.45
C ARG A 68 -3.78 14.12 -0.91
N SER A 69 -4.82 14.95 -0.86
CA SER A 69 -4.76 16.31 -0.31
C SER A 69 -4.36 16.36 1.17
N GLN A 70 -4.46 15.25 1.92
CA GLN A 70 -3.98 15.17 3.31
C GLN A 70 -2.45 15.02 3.45
N LYS A 71 -1.70 14.84 2.35
CA LYS A 71 -0.22 14.74 2.40
C LYS A 71 0.46 16.04 2.87
N ALA A 72 -0.26 17.15 2.92
CA ALA A 72 0.26 18.47 3.30
C ALA A 72 0.32 18.76 4.82
N VAL A 73 -0.19 17.88 5.69
CA VAL A 73 -0.30 18.17 7.15
C VAL A 73 0.68 17.32 8.01
N LEU A 74 1.45 16.42 7.40
CA LEU A 74 2.33 15.47 8.12
C LEU A 74 3.80 15.58 7.72
N GLN A 75 4.23 16.71 7.14
CA GLN A 75 5.64 17.03 6.93
C GLN A 75 6.19 17.87 8.09
#